data_AF-A0A6C0HPR5-F1
#
_entry.id   AF-A0A6C0HPR5-F1
#
_cell.length_a   1.000
_cell.length_b   1.000
_cell.length_c   1.000
_cell.angle_alpha   90.00
_cell.angle_beta   90.00
_cell.angle_gamma   90.00
#
_symmetry.space_group_name_H-M   'P 1'
#
loop_
_entity.id
_entity.type
_entity.pdbx_description
1 polymer ?
#
loop_
_entity_poly.entity_id
_entity_poly.type
_entity_poly.pdbx_seq_one_letter_code
_entity_poly.pdbx_strand_id
1 'polypeptide(L)'
;MCWNQAVSLNTFLFSMFVLCLIIYNNNYTQYKVKSVNTIWIYLFFCSFIFMQLFEFFIWRNIDDKFYNHVFSVMAALLLVIQPVASLMILTNVPLRNVLLIVYLVLSIPYFIYKFNTQNMRTIVSDKGHLRWLFFNQAPVIFIVWLFFFLFSLVYEKKWSGFLFGFLSLCIFYYNYANDHTMGSMWCWVVNSVMIYYAAYLLIYLPFCDKKGLC
;
A
#
# COMPACT_ATOMS: atom_id res chain seq x y z
N MET A 1 10.87 2.55 -9.97
CA MET A 1 9.47 2.82 -10.35
C MET A 1 8.91 1.60 -11.07
N CYS A 2 7.69 1.16 -10.73
CA CYS A 2 7.02 0.09 -11.46
C CYS A 2 6.45 0.64 -12.77
N TRP A 3 7.31 0.72 -13.78
CA TRP A 3 7.00 1.17 -15.13
C TRP A 3 6.85 0.03 -16.13
N ASN A 4 6.99 -1.21 -15.67
CA ASN A 4 6.79 -2.39 -16.50
C ASN A 4 6.47 -3.61 -15.63
N GLN A 5 6.00 -4.66 -16.30
CA GLN A 5 5.68 -5.96 -15.68
C GLN A 5 6.83 -6.54 -14.85
N ALA A 6 8.08 -6.48 -15.34
CA ALA A 6 9.20 -7.12 -14.68
C ALA A 6 9.52 -6.47 -13.33
N VAL A 7 9.47 -5.14 -13.26
CA VAL A 7 9.70 -4.40 -12.01
C VAL A 7 8.57 -4.64 -11.01
N SER A 8 7.31 -4.69 -11.46
CA SER A 8 6.17 -5.03 -10.60
C SER A 8 6.31 -6.44 -9.99
N LEU A 9 6.68 -7.43 -10.81
CA LEU A 9 6.88 -8.81 -10.34
C LEU A 9 8.08 -8.93 -9.39
N ASN A 10 9.21 -8.31 -9.72
CA ASN A 10 10.40 -8.33 -8.87
C ASN A 10 10.13 -7.64 -7.53
N THR A 11 9.41 -6.51 -7.55
CA THR A 11 8.99 -5.82 -6.31
C THR A 11 8.09 -6.72 -5.47
N PHE A 12 7.11 -7.39 -6.08
CA PHE A 12 6.25 -8.33 -5.37
C PHE A 12 7.06 -9.46 -4.71
N LEU A 13 7.91 -10.16 -5.47
CA LEU A 13 8.69 -11.30 -5.00
C LEU A 13 9.66 -10.89 -3.88
N PHE A 14 10.42 -9.81 -4.08
CA PHE A 14 11.33 -9.29 -3.08
C PHE A 14 10.59 -8.92 -1.79
N SER A 15 9.47 -8.22 -1.91
CA SER A 15 8.72 -7.73 -0.75
C SER A 15 8.02 -8.85 0.01
N MET A 16 7.49 -9.85 -0.70
CA MET A 16 6.96 -11.07 -0.08
C MET A 16 8.06 -11.81 0.67
N PHE A 17 9.25 -11.95 0.09
CA PHE A 17 10.37 -12.57 0.76
C PHE A 17 10.74 -11.84 2.05
N VAL A 18 10.88 -10.50 2.02
CA VAL A 18 11.19 -9.70 3.20
C VAL A 18 10.07 -9.80 4.26
N LEU A 19 8.80 -9.78 3.86
CA LEU A 19 7.69 -9.92 4.80
C LEU A 19 7.70 -11.30 5.46
N CYS A 20 7.94 -12.37 4.71
CA CYS A 20 8.14 -13.72 5.26
C CYS A 20 9.34 -13.78 6.20
N LEU A 21 10.44 -13.10 5.87
CA LEU A 21 11.62 -12.99 6.73
C LEU A 21 11.29 -12.28 8.06
N ILE A 22 10.50 -11.19 8.03
CA ILE A 22 10.04 -10.51 9.24
C ILE A 22 9.19 -11.46 10.10
N ILE A 23 8.20 -12.14 9.50
CA ILE A 23 7.33 -13.09 10.20
C ILE A 23 8.16 -14.22 10.82
N TYR A 24 9.09 -14.79 10.05
CA TYR A 24 9.99 -15.85 10.53
C TYR A 24 10.82 -15.39 11.72
N ASN A 25 11.49 -14.23 11.61
CA ASN A 25 12.31 -13.70 12.70
C ASN A 25 11.48 -13.42 13.96
N ASN A 26 10.30 -12.82 13.79
CA ASN A 26 9.39 -12.51 14.89
C ASN A 26 8.84 -13.74 15.61
N ASN A 27 8.72 -14.89 14.94
CA ASN A 27 8.25 -16.12 15.57
C ASN A 27 9.40 -16.95 16.15
N TYR A 28 10.50 -17.11 15.41
CA TYR A 28 11.47 -18.17 15.68
C TYR A 28 12.86 -17.70 16.11
N THR A 29 13.18 -16.40 16.04
CA THR A 29 14.53 -15.88 16.38
C THR A 29 14.50 -14.89 17.52
N GLN A 30 15.67 -14.54 18.06
CA GLN A 30 15.83 -13.46 19.04
C GLN A 30 15.65 -12.05 18.44
N TYR A 31 15.82 -11.90 17.12
CA TYR A 31 15.77 -10.62 16.42
C TYR A 31 14.31 -10.21 16.15
N LYS A 32 13.64 -9.62 17.14
CA LYS A 32 12.24 -9.19 17.05
C LYS A 32 12.10 -7.77 16.51
N VAL A 33 11.29 -7.59 15.48
CA VAL A 33 10.87 -6.29 14.96
C VAL A 33 9.63 -5.82 15.71
N LYS A 34 9.82 -5.17 16.87
CA LYS A 34 8.73 -4.74 17.76
C LYS A 34 7.68 -3.84 17.08
N SER A 35 8.07 -3.08 16.05
CA SER A 35 7.17 -2.23 15.28
C SER A 35 6.17 -3.01 14.41
N VAL A 36 6.44 -4.28 14.13
CA VAL A 36 5.66 -5.15 13.24
C VAL A 36 5.32 -6.44 13.98
N ASN A 37 4.45 -6.36 14.99
CA ASN A 37 4.17 -7.51 15.87
C ASN A 37 2.70 -7.96 15.88
N THR A 38 1.82 -7.30 15.11
CA THR A 38 0.41 -7.67 15.04
C THR A 38 0.02 -8.14 13.64
N ILE A 39 -0.95 -9.06 13.59
CA ILE A 39 -1.49 -9.59 12.32
C ILE A 39 -1.99 -8.48 11.39
N TRP A 40 -2.56 -7.42 11.96
CA TRP A 40 -3.07 -6.28 11.21
C TRP A 40 -1.97 -5.49 10.50
N ILE A 41 -0.77 -5.40 11.08
CA ILE A 41 0.38 -4.75 10.42
C ILE A 41 0.90 -5.65 9.28
N TYR A 42 0.90 -6.98 9.44
CA TYR A 42 1.22 -7.88 8.33
C TYR A 42 0.21 -7.75 7.18
N LEU A 43 -1.09 -7.74 7.49
CA LEU A 43 -2.15 -7.53 6.49
C LEU A 43 -2.04 -6.17 5.80
N PHE A 44 -1.67 -5.13 6.57
CA PHE A 44 -1.38 -3.81 6.02
C PHE A 44 -0.24 -3.89 4.99
N PHE A 45 0.90 -4.50 5.31
CA PHE A 45 1.98 -4.66 4.33
C PHE A 45 1.59 -5.54 3.15
N CYS A 46 0.90 -6.66 3.38
CA CYS A 46 0.36 -7.51 2.32
C CYS A 46 -0.48 -6.69 1.33
N SER A 47 -1.34 -5.79 1.82
CA SER A 47 -2.19 -4.98 0.93
C SER A 47 -1.40 -4.06 -0.02
N PHE A 48 -0.19 -3.66 0.34
CA PHE A 48 0.69 -2.90 -0.56
C PHE A 48 1.48 -3.81 -1.50
N ILE A 49 1.92 -4.98 -1.00
CA ILE A 49 2.66 -5.96 -1.79
C ILE A 49 1.78 -6.57 -2.88
N PHE A 50 0.55 -6.98 -2.56
CA PHE A 50 -0.41 -7.50 -3.53
C PHE A 50 -0.80 -6.49 -4.61
N MET A 51 -0.73 -5.19 -4.32
CA MET A 51 -0.91 -4.15 -5.34
C MET A 51 0.11 -4.32 -6.48
N GLN A 52 1.35 -4.73 -6.15
CA GLN A 52 2.41 -4.96 -7.15
C GLN A 52 2.13 -6.17 -8.02
N LEU A 53 1.52 -7.21 -7.45
CA LEU A 53 1.06 -8.36 -8.21
C LEU A 53 -0.06 -7.99 -9.19
N PHE A 54 -1.03 -7.18 -8.76
CA PHE A 54 -2.08 -6.70 -9.65
C PHE A 54 -1.53 -5.78 -10.73
N GLU A 55 -0.58 -4.89 -10.42
CA GLU A 55 0.12 -4.10 -11.43
C GLU A 55 0.84 -4.98 -12.47
N PHE A 56 1.50 -6.05 -12.06
CA PHE A 56 2.12 -7.02 -12.99
C PHE A 56 1.09 -7.60 -13.97
N PHE A 57 -0.05 -8.05 -13.45
CA PHE A 57 -1.10 -8.60 -14.29
C PHE A 57 -1.76 -7.56 -15.20
N ILE A 58 -1.92 -6.32 -14.74
CA ILE A 58 -2.41 -5.21 -15.58
C ILE A 58 -1.42 -4.94 -16.72
N TRP A 59 -0.13 -4.83 -16.42
CA TRP A 59 0.91 -4.61 -17.43
C TRP A 59 0.93 -5.71 -18.50
N ARG A 60 0.81 -6.96 -18.07
CA ARG A 60 0.81 -8.12 -18.98
C ARG A 60 -0.42 -8.17 -19.88
N ASN A 61 -1.53 -7.57 -19.45
CA ASN A 61 -2.82 -7.63 -20.13
C ASN A 61 -3.32 -6.24 -20.53
N ILE A 62 -2.41 -5.31 -20.88
CA ILE A 62 -2.80 -3.92 -21.15
C ILE A 62 -3.78 -3.82 -22.32
N ASP A 63 -3.58 -4.62 -23.37
CA ASP A 63 -4.39 -4.63 -24.59
C ASP A 63 -5.65 -5.51 -24.46
N ASP A 64 -5.67 -6.45 -23.52
CA ASP A 64 -6.83 -7.30 -23.25
C ASP A 64 -7.83 -6.58 -22.33
N LYS A 65 -8.91 -6.10 -22.94
CA LYS A 65 -9.96 -5.33 -22.24
C LYS A 65 -10.60 -6.08 -21.07
N PHE A 66 -10.70 -7.40 -21.12
CA PHE A 66 -11.33 -8.21 -20.07
C PHE A 66 -10.39 -8.38 -18.89
N TYR A 67 -9.17 -8.88 -19.12
CA TYR A 67 -8.21 -9.08 -18.04
C TYR A 67 -7.75 -7.76 -17.42
N ASN A 68 -7.51 -6.72 -18.21
CA ASN A 68 -7.21 -5.37 -17.69
C ASN A 68 -8.30 -4.90 -16.72
N HIS A 69 -9.57 -5.10 -17.10
CA HIS A 69 -10.70 -4.70 -16.27
C HIS A 69 -10.74 -5.49 -14.96
N VAL A 70 -10.63 -6.81 -15.02
CA VAL A 70 -10.63 -7.68 -13.83
C VAL A 70 -9.52 -7.27 -12.85
N PHE A 71 -8.28 -7.14 -13.31
CA PHE A 71 -7.17 -6.79 -12.42
C PHE A 71 -7.23 -5.33 -11.92
N SER A 72 -7.76 -4.40 -12.72
CA SER A 72 -8.03 -3.02 -12.27
C SER A 72 -9.08 -2.98 -11.17
N VAL A 73 -10.13 -3.82 -11.27
CA VAL A 73 -11.15 -3.97 -10.22
C VAL A 73 -10.54 -4.57 -8.95
N MET A 74 -9.72 -5.63 -9.07
CA MET A 74 -9.03 -6.23 -7.91
C MET A 74 -8.12 -5.23 -7.20
N ALA A 75 -7.37 -4.42 -7.95
CA ALA A 75 -6.56 -3.34 -7.40
C ALA A 75 -7.42 -2.29 -6.70
N ALA A 76 -8.54 -1.86 -7.29
CA ALA A 76 -9.46 -0.92 -6.66
C ALA A 76 -10.05 -1.46 -5.35
N LEU A 77 -10.43 -2.74 -5.30
CA LEU A 77 -10.89 -3.40 -4.07
C LEU A 77 -9.79 -3.42 -3.00
N LEU A 78 -8.53 -3.66 -3.39
CA LEU A 78 -7.40 -3.63 -2.46
C LEU A 78 -7.21 -2.24 -1.85
N LEU A 79 -7.45 -1.18 -2.62
CA LEU A 79 -7.41 0.20 -2.12
C LEU A 79 -8.51 0.46 -1.10
N VAL A 80 -9.69 -0.15 -1.22
CA VAL A 80 -10.74 -0.08 -0.19
C VAL A 80 -10.30 -0.78 1.10
N ILE A 81 -9.56 -1.89 0.96
CA ILE A 81 -9.09 -2.68 2.12
C ILE A 81 -7.94 -1.97 2.86
N GLN A 82 -7.12 -1.16 2.18
CA GLN A 82 -5.96 -0.50 2.80
C GLN A 82 -6.30 0.35 4.04
N PRO A 83 -7.30 1.26 4.03
CA PRO A 83 -7.71 1.98 5.23
C PRO A 83 -8.33 1.08 6.30
N VAL A 84 -9.05 0.01 5.92
CA VAL A 84 -9.57 -0.98 6.89
C VAL A 84 -8.41 -1.62 7.64
N ALA A 85 -7.40 -2.13 6.93
CA ALA A 85 -6.22 -2.72 7.55
C ALA A 85 -5.48 -1.71 8.43
N SER A 86 -5.39 -0.45 8.00
CA SER A 86 -4.78 0.63 8.78
C SER A 86 -5.55 0.92 10.07
N LEU A 87 -6.88 1.06 10.01
CA LEU A 87 -7.73 1.32 11.17
C LEU A 87 -7.70 0.16 12.16
N MET A 88 -7.51 -1.09 11.70
CA MET A 88 -7.36 -2.25 12.58
C MET A 88 -6.10 -2.22 13.45
N ILE A 89 -5.14 -1.32 13.17
CA ILE A 89 -3.97 -1.06 14.01
C ILE A 89 -4.34 -0.30 15.29
N LEU A 90 -5.47 0.43 15.32
CA LEU A 90 -5.93 1.18 16.48
C LEU A 90 -6.19 0.26 17.68
N THR A 91 -5.61 0.64 18.82
CA THR A 91 -5.77 -0.03 20.10
C THR A 91 -7.11 0.29 20.76
N ASN A 92 -7.64 1.50 20.55
CA ASN A 92 -8.94 1.93 21.05
C ASN A 92 -10.08 1.29 20.23
N VAL A 93 -10.65 0.20 20.76
CA VAL A 93 -11.69 -0.60 20.09
C VAL A 93 -12.98 0.19 19.79
N PRO A 94 -13.57 0.96 20.73
CA PRO A 94 -14.74 1.78 20.42
C PRO A 94 -14.50 2.76 19.26
N LEU A 95 -13.41 3.52 19.32
CA LEU A 95 -13.07 4.50 18.29
C LEU A 95 -12.82 3.82 16.93
N ARG A 96 -12.08 2.71 16.93
CA ARG A 96 -11.82 1.90 15.73
C ARG A 96 -13.11 1.49 15.04
N ASN A 97 -14.06 0.92 15.80
CA ASN A 97 -15.30 0.41 15.23
C ASN A 97 -16.15 1.55 14.64
N VAL A 98 -16.21 2.71 15.30
CA VAL A 98 -16.90 3.90 14.77
C VAL A 98 -16.26 4.35 13.46
N LEU A 99 -14.93 4.49 13.42
CA LEU A 99 -14.22 4.92 12.21
C LEU A 99 -14.37 3.93 11.06
N LEU A 100 -14.35 2.62 11.35
CA LEU A 100 -14.60 1.58 10.34
C LEU A 100 -16.01 1.69 9.77
N ILE A 101 -17.04 1.85 10.61
CA ILE A 101 -18.42 2.00 10.15
C ILE A 101 -18.54 3.24 9.26
N VAL A 102 -18.01 4.39 9.71
CA VAL A 102 -18.05 5.64 8.92
C VAL A 102 -17.34 5.44 7.58
N TYR A 103 -16.14 4.85 7.58
CA TYR A 103 -15.39 4.59 6.36
C TYR A 103 -16.14 3.66 5.40
N LEU A 104 -16.69 2.55 5.89
CA LEU A 104 -17.39 1.57 5.06
C LEU A 104 -18.70 2.12 4.49
N VAL A 105 -19.47 2.87 5.29
CA VAL A 105 -20.71 3.53 4.85
C VAL A 105 -20.44 4.55 3.73
N LEU A 106 -19.30 5.24 3.75
CA LEU A 106 -18.92 6.17 2.69
C LEU A 106 -18.32 5.47 1.47
N SER A 107 -17.42 4.51 1.69
CA SER A 107 -16.65 3.87 0.62
C SER A 107 -17.47 2.86 -0.18
N ILE A 108 -18.26 1.98 0.46
CA ILE A 108 -18.98 0.91 -0.24
C ILE A 108 -19.94 1.47 -1.30
N PRO A 109 -20.87 2.41 -0.99
CA PRO A 109 -21.78 2.94 -2.00
C PRO A 109 -21.05 3.67 -3.13
N TYR A 110 -19.99 4.42 -2.80
CA TYR A 110 -19.18 5.11 -3.79
C TYR A 110 -18.51 4.14 -4.77
N PHE A 111 -17.87 3.09 -4.26
CA PHE A 111 -17.20 2.11 -5.10
C PHE A 111 -18.21 1.28 -5.92
N ILE A 112 -19.37 0.91 -5.35
CA ILE A 112 -20.46 0.28 -6.12
C ILE A 112 -20.90 1.17 -7.28
N TYR A 113 -21.15 2.45 -7.02
CA TYR A 113 -21.51 3.41 -8.07
C TYR A 113 -20.42 3.49 -9.15
N LYS A 114 -19.14 3.59 -8.77
CA LYS A 114 -18.02 3.64 -9.73
C LYS A 114 -17.86 2.36 -10.53
N PHE A 115 -17.96 1.19 -9.91
CA PHE A 115 -17.89 -0.10 -10.58
C PHE A 115 -19.00 -0.25 -11.64
N ASN A 116 -20.19 0.29 -11.36
CA ASN A 116 -21.34 0.20 -12.26
C ASN A 116 -21.34 1.26 -13.38
N THR A 117 -20.76 2.43 -13.14
CA THR A 117 -20.90 3.59 -14.06
C THR A 117 -19.63 3.96 -14.82
N GLN A 118 -18.45 3.55 -14.34
CA GLN A 118 -17.18 3.94 -14.93
C GLN A 118 -16.40 2.75 -15.47
N ASN A 119 -15.59 3.02 -16.49
CA ASN A 119 -14.70 2.04 -17.07
C ASN A 119 -13.52 1.80 -16.10
N MET A 120 -13.61 0.73 -15.32
CA MET A 120 -12.55 0.31 -14.40
C MET A 120 -11.42 -0.34 -15.20
N ARG A 121 -10.66 0.48 -15.91
CA ARG A 121 -9.50 0.07 -16.70
C ARG A 121 -8.32 0.95 -16.38
N THR A 122 -7.16 0.39 -16.67
CA THR A 122 -5.88 1.05 -16.53
C THR A 122 -5.23 1.14 -17.89
N ILE A 123 -4.65 2.29 -18.21
CA ILE A 123 -3.94 2.50 -19.47
C ILE A 123 -2.50 2.93 -19.17
N VAL A 124 -1.64 2.90 -20.18
CA VAL A 124 -0.31 3.51 -20.07
C VAL A 124 -0.44 5.01 -20.30
N SER A 125 0.14 5.81 -19.41
CA SER A 125 0.23 7.27 -19.55
C SER A 125 1.24 7.66 -20.61
N ASP A 126 1.21 8.92 -21.05
CA ASP A 126 2.19 9.47 -21.99
C ASP A 126 3.63 9.45 -21.43
N LYS A 127 3.78 9.30 -20.11
CA LYS A 127 5.08 9.17 -19.42
C LYS A 127 5.48 7.72 -19.12
N GLY A 128 4.74 6.74 -19.63
CA GLY A 128 5.10 5.32 -19.54
C GLY A 128 4.76 4.64 -18.22
N HIS A 129 3.91 5.23 -17.37
CA HIS A 129 3.42 4.61 -16.13
C HIS A 129 1.92 4.29 -16.20
N LEU A 130 1.42 3.45 -15.28
CA LEU A 130 0.00 3.12 -15.25
C LEU A 130 -0.86 4.32 -14.83
N ARG A 131 -1.84 4.65 -15.67
CA ARG A 131 -2.91 5.61 -15.40
C ARG A 131 -4.21 4.87 -15.14
N TRP A 132 -4.64 4.94 -13.88
CA TRP A 132 -5.87 4.34 -13.37
C TRP A 132 -7.06 5.25 -13.69
N LEU A 133 -7.93 4.85 -14.63
CA LEU A 133 -9.00 5.73 -15.13
C LEU A 133 -10.07 6.05 -14.08
N PHE A 134 -10.26 5.16 -13.11
CA PHE A 134 -11.25 5.34 -12.03
C PHE A 134 -10.88 6.41 -11.00
N PHE A 135 -9.66 6.97 -11.06
CA PHE A 135 -9.21 8.05 -10.20
C PHE A 135 -9.34 9.46 -10.78
N ASN A 136 -9.73 9.58 -12.07
CA ASN A 136 -9.60 10.81 -12.85
C ASN A 136 -10.49 12.00 -12.40
N GLN A 137 -11.39 11.83 -11.41
CA GLN A 137 -12.45 12.82 -11.14
C GLN A 137 -12.81 13.05 -9.66
N ALA A 138 -12.01 12.60 -8.68
CA ALA A 138 -12.43 12.68 -7.28
C ALA A 138 -11.32 13.01 -6.27
N PRO A 139 -10.75 14.23 -6.29
CA PRO A 139 -9.73 14.65 -5.32
C PRO A 139 -10.23 14.58 -3.86
N VAL A 140 -11.51 14.90 -3.63
CA VAL A 140 -12.13 14.82 -2.28
C VAL A 140 -12.10 13.40 -1.74
N ILE A 141 -12.36 12.41 -2.58
CA ILE A 141 -12.46 11.01 -2.15
C ILE A 141 -11.08 10.44 -1.83
N PHE A 142 -10.07 10.87 -2.57
CA PHE A 142 -8.69 10.56 -2.23
C PHE A 142 -8.31 11.15 -0.86
N ILE A 143 -8.72 12.38 -0.55
CA ILE A 143 -8.49 13.01 0.76
C ILE A 143 -9.19 12.23 1.88
N VAL A 144 -10.45 11.82 1.66
CA VAL A 144 -11.20 11.00 2.63
C VAL A 144 -10.49 9.65 2.84
N TRP A 145 -10.13 8.97 1.76
CA TRP A 145 -9.39 7.71 1.81
C TRP A 145 -8.10 7.85 2.61
N LEU A 146 -7.33 8.90 2.32
CA LEU A 146 -6.07 9.18 2.96
C LEU A 146 -6.24 9.50 4.45
N PHE A 147 -7.26 10.27 4.83
CA PHE A 147 -7.55 10.56 6.23
C PHE A 147 -7.69 9.26 7.02
N PHE A 148 -8.55 8.34 6.57
CA PHE A 148 -8.74 7.05 7.24
C PHE A 148 -7.49 6.17 7.18
N PHE A 149 -6.72 6.26 6.09
CA PHE A 149 -5.46 5.55 5.93
C PHE A 149 -4.40 6.00 6.95
N LEU A 150 -4.23 7.31 7.19
CA LEU A 150 -3.19 7.86 8.07
C LEU A 150 -3.65 8.00 9.54
N PHE A 151 -4.95 8.03 9.80
CA PHE A 151 -5.50 8.32 11.13
C PHE A 151 -4.90 7.43 12.22
N SER A 152 -4.83 6.12 11.98
CA SER A 152 -4.31 5.16 12.96
C SER A 152 -2.83 5.42 13.31
N LEU A 153 -2.04 5.84 12.33
CA LEU A 153 -0.61 6.12 12.51
C LEU A 153 -0.40 7.37 13.36
N VAL A 154 -1.23 8.41 13.16
CA VAL A 154 -1.20 9.63 13.97
C VAL A 154 -1.66 9.33 15.41
N TYR A 155 -2.80 8.65 15.56
CA TYR A 155 -3.40 8.37 16.86
C TYR A 155 -2.50 7.50 17.76
N GLU A 156 -1.91 6.45 17.18
CA GLU A 156 -0.99 5.54 17.89
C GLU A 156 0.44 6.11 18.02
N LYS A 157 0.65 7.39 17.67
CA LYS A 157 1.96 8.08 17.73
C LYS A 157 3.06 7.34 16.96
N LYS A 158 2.71 6.64 15.87
CA LYS A 158 3.65 5.96 14.98
C LYS A 158 4.26 6.96 13.98
N TRP A 159 5.02 7.92 14.50
CA TRP A 159 5.53 9.07 13.75
C TRP A 159 6.39 8.70 12.54
N SER A 160 7.18 7.63 12.61
CA SER A 160 7.98 7.17 11.47
C SER A 160 7.10 6.75 10.29
N GLY A 161 6.04 5.98 10.55
CA GLY A 161 5.06 5.58 9.54
C GLY A 161 4.26 6.77 9.01
N PHE A 162 3.86 7.69 9.89
CA PHE A 162 3.15 8.91 9.49
C PHE A 162 4.01 9.81 8.60
N LEU A 163 5.26 10.10 8.98
CA LEU A 163 6.17 10.94 8.21
C LEU A 163 6.45 10.33 6.84
N PHE A 164 6.64 9.02 6.78
CA PHE A 164 6.78 8.30 5.51
C PHE A 164 5.52 8.40 4.63
N GLY A 165 4.33 8.23 5.22
CA GLY A 165 3.06 8.39 4.52
C GLY A 165 2.83 9.81 4.02
N PHE A 166 3.18 10.81 4.83
CA PHE A 166 3.07 12.23 4.48
C PHE A 166 4.04 12.62 3.36
N LEU A 167 5.30 12.18 3.40
CA LEU A 167 6.25 12.40 2.30
C LEU A 167 5.77 11.74 1.01
N SER A 168 5.26 10.51 1.09
CA SER A 168 4.66 9.81 -0.05
C SER A 168 3.48 10.60 -0.63
N LEU A 169 2.70 11.28 0.21
CA LEU A 169 1.62 12.15 -0.22
C LEU A 169 2.11 13.42 -0.91
N CYS A 170 3.17 14.07 -0.42
CA CYS A 170 3.72 15.23 -1.10
C CYS A 170 4.18 14.87 -2.52
N ILE A 171 4.84 13.73 -2.67
CA ILE A 171 5.21 13.16 -3.97
C ILE A 171 3.95 12.86 -4.81
N PHE A 172 2.89 12.36 -4.17
CA PHE A 172 1.61 12.13 -4.83
C PHE A 172 1.02 13.39 -5.43
N TYR A 173 0.91 14.44 -4.62
CA TYR A 173 0.26 15.67 -5.04
C TYR A 173 1.02 16.32 -6.19
N TYR A 174 2.35 16.29 -6.12
CA TYR A 174 3.22 16.76 -7.19
C TYR A 174 3.01 15.99 -8.51
N ASN A 175 2.96 14.65 -8.48
CA ASN A 175 2.75 13.84 -9.68
C ASN A 175 1.33 13.98 -10.24
N TYR A 176 0.32 14.07 -9.37
CA TYR A 176 -1.06 14.24 -9.77
C TYR A 176 -1.31 15.60 -10.43
N ALA A 177 -0.67 16.67 -9.93
CA ALA A 177 -0.75 18.01 -10.52
C ALA A 177 -0.18 18.07 -11.95
N ASN A 178 0.85 17.27 -12.24
CA ASN A 178 1.51 17.28 -13.55
C ASN A 178 0.86 16.33 -14.56
N ASP A 179 0.40 15.14 -14.13
CA ASP A 179 0.02 14.06 -15.05
C ASP A 179 -1.39 13.50 -14.82
N HIS A 180 -2.15 14.05 -13.86
CA HIS A 180 -3.45 13.52 -13.43
C HIS A 180 -3.41 12.01 -13.13
N THR A 181 -2.26 11.54 -12.64
CA THR A 181 -2.04 10.13 -12.35
C THR A 181 -1.59 9.94 -10.92
N MET A 182 -1.99 8.81 -10.35
CA MET A 182 -1.53 8.39 -9.02
C MET A 182 -0.20 7.62 -9.08
N GLY A 183 0.46 7.58 -10.25
CA GLY A 183 1.81 7.06 -10.47
C GLY A 183 2.08 5.63 -9.99
N SER A 184 3.36 5.26 -9.97
CA SER A 184 3.85 3.97 -9.43
C SER A 184 4.11 4.05 -7.92
N MET A 185 3.29 4.77 -7.15
CA MET A 185 3.63 5.11 -5.76
C MET A 185 3.60 3.94 -4.79
N TRP A 186 2.66 3.01 -4.98
CA TRP A 186 2.64 1.78 -4.19
C TRP A 186 3.96 1.01 -4.31
N CYS A 187 4.56 1.02 -5.50
CA CYS A 187 5.85 0.41 -5.76
C CYS A 187 7.01 1.10 -5.01
N TRP A 188 7.01 2.44 -4.95
CA TRP A 188 8.00 3.19 -4.15
C TRP A 188 7.86 2.93 -2.67
N VAL A 189 6.62 2.96 -2.18
CA VAL A 189 6.28 2.73 -0.78
C VAL A 189 6.76 1.35 -0.35
N VAL A 190 6.37 0.32 -1.09
CA VAL A 190 6.74 -1.07 -0.81
C VAL A 190 8.26 -1.26 -0.86
N ASN A 191 8.92 -0.85 -1.94
CA ASN A 191 10.36 -1.05 -2.07
C ASN A 191 11.13 -0.35 -0.95
N SER A 192 10.82 0.92 -0.68
CA SER A 192 11.51 1.69 0.37
C SER A 192 11.37 1.02 1.75
N VAL A 193 10.15 0.61 2.11
CA VAL A 193 9.87 -0.01 3.41
C VAL A 193 10.51 -1.39 3.52
N MET A 194 10.45 -2.20 2.45
CA MET A 194 11.01 -3.57 2.48
C MET A 194 12.53 -3.56 2.45
N ILE A 195 13.16 -2.64 1.71
CA ILE A 195 14.62 -2.45 1.76
C ILE A 195 15.05 -2.04 3.17
N TYR A 196 14.31 -1.11 3.81
CA TYR A 196 14.59 -0.72 5.20
C TYR A 196 14.55 -1.91 6.15
N TYR A 197 13.49 -2.73 6.12
CA TYR A 197 13.38 -3.89 7.01
C TYR A 197 14.40 -4.99 6.68
N ALA A 198 14.72 -5.21 5.40
CA ALA A 198 15.75 -6.15 5.00
C ALA A 198 17.12 -5.72 5.55
N ALA A 199 17.50 -4.46 5.39
CA ALA A 199 18.74 -3.93 5.93
C ALA A 199 18.76 -3.97 7.47
N TYR A 200 17.64 -3.65 8.12
CA TYR A 200 17.51 -3.71 9.57
C TYR A 200 17.74 -5.13 10.11
N LEU A 201 17.09 -6.13 9.51
CA LEU A 201 17.18 -7.53 9.93
C LEU A 201 18.50 -8.21 9.57
N LEU A 202 18.99 -7.99 8.34
CA LEU A 202 20.14 -8.74 7.82
C LEU A 202 21.49 -8.09 8.15
N ILE A 203 21.51 -6.77 8.34
CA ILE A 203 22.75 -6.01 8.54
C ILE A 203 22.80 -5.44 9.96
N TYR A 204 21.82 -4.63 10.35
CA TYR A 204 21.89 -3.87 11.60
C TYR A 204 21.82 -4.76 12.84
N LEU A 205 20.80 -5.62 12.96
CA LEU A 205 20.63 -6.45 14.16
C LEU A 205 21.80 -7.43 14.40
N PRO A 206 22.31 -8.18 13.40
CA PRO A 206 23.47 -9.05 13.61
C PRO A 206 24.75 -8.28 13.95
N PHE A 207 24.90 -7.05 13.45
CA PHE A 207 26.07 -6.22 13.72
C PHE A 207 26.03 -5.59 15.13
N CYS A 208 24.84 -5.18 15.59
CA CYS A 208 24.57 -4.76 16.97
C CYS A 208 25.02 -5.84 17.96
N ASP A 209 24.54 -7.08 17.74
CA ASP A 209 24.77 -8.23 18.61
C ASP A 209 26.27 -8.59 18.70
N LYS A 210 26.95 -8.65 17.55
CA LYS A 210 28.40 -8.94 17.50
C LYS A 210 29.29 -7.91 18.19
N LYS A 211 28.84 -6.66 18.34
CA LYS A 211 29.62 -5.57 18.94
C LYS A 211 29.19 -5.22 20.36
N GLY A 212 28.13 -5.85 20.90
CA GLY A 212 27.58 -5.52 22.22
C GLY A 212 27.15 -4.05 22.37
N LEU A 213 26.83 -3.39 21.25
CA LEU A 213 26.39 -1.98 21.22
C LEU A 213 24.90 -1.83 21.57
N CYS A 214 24.20 -2.97 21.58
CA CYS A 214 22.78 -3.19 21.75
C CYS A 214 22.70 -4.50 22.59
#